data_AF-A0A357ZJI6-F1
#
_entry.id   AF-A0A357ZJI6-F1
#
_cell.length_a   1.000
_cell.length_b   1.000
_cell.length_c   1.000
_cell.angle_alpha   90.00
_cell.angle_beta   90.00
_cell.angle_gamma   90.00
#
_symmetry.space_group_name_H-M   'P 1'
#
loop_
_entity.id
_entity.type
_entity.pdbx_description
1 polymer ?
#
loop_
_entity_poly.entity_id
_entity_poly.type
_entity_poly.pdbx_seq_one_letter_code
_entity_poly.pdbx_strand_id
1 'polypeptide(L)'
;MNEEIAAIFARAKISSALALGLSWPDGEQRHSQQIYLGQPSSFHAEAVDAATVFDLASLTKPLVTTLSVHELVCQGKLTFSDRLAEIFPDMLAAAHPAWREIRIAQLLNHCSGLPAHRPYFNQLLALPQAVRKAALLRMISMEAPVCAAGRNHIYSDLGFMLLGFIVERLTGESLDAYWRRAVAEKIGIENSLFFPAQDKHPTFAESGICPWSQQILAGTVHDDNCRSLGGIAGHAGLFGTLTGVMAACDWLLALWHDTGREAEVLRNMCKPVSGTSWCLGFDSPSGPDSASGQYFRVPSVGHLGFTGTSFWIDLGRRISVVLLTNRTIYSWDRRPLNCFRRAIYDCVMRRFEGRPASRP
;
A
#
# COMPACT_ATOMS: atom_id res chain seq x y z
N MET A 1 4.00 -26.91 -5.15
CA MET A 1 3.85 -25.44 -5.08
C MET A 1 5.22 -24.79 -5.12
N ASN A 2 6.10 -25.09 -4.16
CA ASN A 2 7.41 -24.47 -4.04
C ASN A 2 8.23 -24.58 -5.33
N GLU A 3 8.26 -25.76 -5.95
CA GLU A 3 8.94 -25.97 -7.25
C GLU A 3 8.33 -25.14 -8.39
N GLU A 4 7.00 -25.04 -8.45
CA GLU A 4 6.29 -24.26 -9.47
C GLU A 4 6.55 -22.75 -9.27
N ILE A 5 6.49 -22.27 -8.03
CA ILE A 5 6.84 -20.89 -7.66
C ILE A 5 8.32 -20.60 -8.01
N ALA A 6 9.24 -21.51 -7.70
CA ALA A 6 10.64 -21.38 -8.05
C ALA A 6 10.85 -21.34 -9.57
N ALA A 7 10.14 -22.17 -10.33
CA ALA A 7 10.19 -22.15 -11.79
C ALA A 7 9.62 -20.84 -12.37
N ILE A 8 8.51 -20.33 -11.83
CA ILE A 8 7.94 -19.03 -12.22
C ILE A 8 8.96 -17.91 -11.94
N PHE A 9 9.57 -17.89 -10.75
CA PHE A 9 10.57 -16.91 -10.35
C PHE A 9 11.81 -16.93 -11.26
N ALA A 10 12.40 -18.12 -11.47
CA ALA A 10 13.59 -18.28 -12.32
C ALA A 10 13.33 -17.89 -13.78
N ARG A 11 12.15 -18.24 -14.33
CA ARG A 11 11.79 -17.94 -15.73
C ARG A 11 11.51 -16.45 -15.95
N ALA A 12 10.87 -15.79 -14.98
CA ALA A 12 10.47 -14.40 -15.13
C ALA A 12 11.69 -13.47 -15.25
N LYS A 13 12.79 -13.79 -14.54
CA LYS A 13 14.00 -12.95 -14.47
C LYS A 13 13.68 -11.49 -14.18
N ILE A 14 12.68 -11.29 -13.32
CA ILE A 14 12.20 -9.96 -13.05
C ILE A 14 12.68 -9.37 -11.74
N SER A 15 13.19 -10.17 -10.82
CA SER A 15 13.62 -9.72 -9.50
C SER A 15 14.71 -10.65 -8.97
N SER A 16 15.56 -10.16 -8.07
CA SER A 16 16.57 -10.98 -7.41
C SER A 16 16.04 -11.58 -6.11
N ALA A 17 15.00 -10.99 -5.51
CA ALA A 17 14.44 -11.38 -4.22
C ALA A 17 12.94 -11.66 -4.31
N LEU A 18 12.50 -12.77 -3.71
CA LEU A 18 11.09 -13.07 -3.51
C LEU A 18 10.85 -13.58 -2.10
N ALA A 19 9.87 -13.00 -1.44
CA ALA A 19 9.24 -13.54 -0.24
C ALA A 19 7.74 -13.68 -0.50
N LEU A 20 7.22 -14.91 -0.51
CA LEU A 20 5.82 -15.22 -0.75
C LEU A 20 5.23 -15.86 0.50
N GLY A 21 4.12 -15.31 0.98
CA GLY A 21 3.38 -15.79 2.12
C GLY A 21 1.93 -16.08 1.74
N LEU A 22 1.37 -17.14 2.30
CA LEU A 22 -0.05 -17.45 2.20
C LEU A 22 -0.57 -17.89 3.56
N SER A 23 -1.80 -17.50 3.88
CA SER A 23 -2.49 -17.84 5.13
C SER A 23 -3.93 -18.25 4.81
N TRP A 24 -4.40 -19.38 5.32
CA TRP A 24 -5.72 -19.94 5.02
C TRP A 24 -6.32 -20.72 6.21
N PRO A 25 -7.66 -20.85 6.30
CA PRO A 25 -8.29 -21.65 7.34
C PRO A 25 -8.27 -23.15 7.01
N ASP A 26 -8.17 -24.00 8.02
CA ASP A 26 -8.55 -25.41 7.98
C ASP A 26 -9.34 -25.75 9.24
N GLY A 27 -10.67 -25.85 9.11
CA GLY A 27 -11.57 -25.81 10.25
C GLY A 27 -11.40 -24.51 11.05
N GLU A 28 -11.17 -24.64 12.36
CA GLU A 28 -10.87 -23.52 13.26
C GLU A 28 -9.38 -23.12 13.26
N GLN A 29 -8.51 -23.97 12.71
CA GLN A 29 -7.08 -23.68 12.66
C GLN A 29 -6.75 -22.78 11.47
N ARG A 30 -5.71 -21.95 11.64
CA ARG A 30 -5.17 -21.13 10.56
C ARG A 30 -3.77 -21.65 10.21
N HIS A 31 -3.60 -22.04 8.95
CA HIS A 31 -2.32 -22.47 8.42
C HIS A 31 -1.66 -21.33 7.68
N SER A 32 -0.33 -21.30 7.73
CA SER A 32 0.46 -20.40 6.92
C SER A 32 1.64 -21.12 6.28
N GLN A 33 2.07 -20.61 5.14
CA GLN A 33 3.27 -21.08 4.47
C GLN A 33 4.03 -19.87 3.91
N GLN A 34 5.35 -19.92 4.03
CA GLN A 34 6.26 -18.88 3.58
C GLN A 34 7.31 -19.50 2.67
N ILE A 35 7.66 -18.80 1.59
CA ILE A 35 8.65 -19.19 0.59
C ILE A 35 9.57 -18.01 0.36
N TYR A 36 10.88 -18.24 0.47
CA TYR A 36 11.92 -17.25 0.22
C TYR A 36 12.83 -17.74 -0.89
N LEU A 37 13.09 -16.90 -1.89
CA LEU A 37 13.92 -17.23 -3.05
C LEU A 37 14.84 -16.07 -3.41
N GLY A 38 16.05 -16.42 -3.85
CA GLY A 38 17.03 -15.49 -4.40
C GLY A 38 17.79 -14.71 -3.32
N GLN A 39 18.21 -13.49 -3.67
CA GLN A 39 19.10 -12.64 -2.87
C GLN A 39 18.54 -11.21 -2.76
N PRO A 40 18.55 -10.60 -1.56
CA PRO A 40 18.00 -9.26 -1.33
C PRO A 40 18.83 -8.16 -2.00
N SER A 41 20.12 -8.38 -2.21
CA SER A 41 21.07 -7.39 -2.70
C SER A 41 21.96 -7.99 -3.78
N SER A 42 22.40 -7.15 -4.73
CA SER A 42 23.41 -7.50 -5.73
C SER A 42 24.84 -7.50 -5.17
N PHE A 43 25.04 -6.95 -3.96
CA PHE A 43 26.33 -6.86 -3.28
C PHE A 43 26.51 -7.88 -2.15
N HIS A 44 25.42 -8.43 -1.61
CA HIS A 44 25.46 -9.38 -0.50
C HIS A 44 25.03 -10.76 -0.98
N ALA A 45 25.80 -11.79 -0.62
CA ALA A 45 25.55 -13.16 -1.04
C ALA A 45 24.41 -13.85 -0.27
N GLU A 46 23.89 -13.21 0.79
CA GLU A 46 22.87 -13.78 1.67
C GLU A 46 21.59 -14.13 0.92
N ALA A 47 21.00 -15.27 1.26
CA ALA A 47 19.70 -15.64 0.73
C ALA A 47 18.61 -14.78 1.36
N VAL A 48 17.53 -14.52 0.62
CA VAL A 48 16.32 -13.94 1.20
C VAL A 48 15.81 -14.86 2.32
N ASP A 49 15.42 -14.27 3.44
CA ASP A 49 14.92 -14.95 4.62
C ASP A 49 13.80 -14.16 5.32
N ALA A 50 13.39 -14.63 6.51
CA ALA A 50 12.33 -14.00 7.29
C ALA A 50 12.71 -12.63 7.87
N ALA A 51 14.00 -12.34 8.02
CA ALA A 51 14.50 -11.05 8.53
C ALA A 51 14.66 -10.00 7.42
N THR A 52 14.64 -10.42 6.16
CA THR A 52 14.77 -9.54 4.99
C THR A 52 13.63 -8.51 4.94
N VAL A 53 14.00 -7.23 4.93
CA VAL A 53 13.08 -6.10 4.88
C VAL A 53 12.95 -5.56 3.46
N PHE A 54 11.73 -5.35 2.98
CA PHE A 54 11.42 -4.82 1.66
C PHE A 54 10.87 -3.40 1.74
N ASP A 55 11.19 -2.56 0.75
CA ASP A 55 10.43 -1.34 0.48
C ASP A 55 9.05 -1.72 -0.05
N LEU A 56 8.00 -1.41 0.72
CA LEU A 56 6.63 -1.82 0.39
C LEU A 56 5.95 -0.85 -0.57
N ALA A 57 6.59 0.27 -0.93
CA ALA A 57 6.11 1.26 -1.86
C ALA A 57 4.64 1.63 -1.58
N SER A 58 3.77 1.52 -2.58
CA SER A 58 2.36 1.87 -2.47
C SER A 58 1.52 0.96 -1.57
N LEU A 59 2.05 -0.13 -0.99
CA LEU A 59 1.34 -0.80 0.10
C LEU A 59 1.22 0.09 1.36
N THR A 60 2.01 1.17 1.43
CA THR A 60 1.82 2.25 2.41
C THR A 60 0.39 2.82 2.37
N LYS A 61 -0.23 2.89 1.19
CA LYS A 61 -1.60 3.39 1.01
C LYS A 61 -2.60 2.59 1.86
N PRO A 62 -2.83 1.29 1.61
CA PRO A 62 -3.77 0.48 2.38
C PRO A 62 -3.31 0.19 3.80
N LEU A 63 -2.00 0.01 4.05
CA LEU A 63 -1.50 -0.48 5.35
C LEU A 63 -1.23 0.64 6.36
N VAL A 64 -1.03 1.89 5.91
CA VAL A 64 -0.76 3.03 6.79
C VAL A 64 -1.89 4.04 6.72
N THR A 65 -2.04 4.67 5.55
CA THR A 65 -2.90 5.84 5.40
C THR A 65 -4.38 5.47 5.51
N THR A 66 -4.78 4.41 4.83
CA THR A 66 -6.16 3.89 4.89
C THR A 66 -6.52 3.42 6.30
N LEU A 67 -5.62 2.71 7.01
CA LEU A 67 -5.88 2.28 8.40
C LEU A 67 -5.92 3.45 9.39
N SER A 68 -5.09 4.47 9.17
CA SER A 68 -5.13 5.70 9.98
C SER A 68 -6.46 6.44 9.79
N VAL A 69 -6.95 6.51 8.55
CA VAL A 69 -8.27 7.09 8.24
C VAL A 69 -9.41 6.25 8.81
N HIS A 70 -9.33 4.91 8.73
CA HIS A 70 -10.28 4.00 9.37
C HIS A 70 -10.41 4.31 10.87
N GLU A 71 -9.29 4.42 11.58
CA GLU A 71 -9.29 4.75 13.01
C GLU A 71 -9.92 6.13 13.29
N LEU A 72 -9.58 7.17 12.49
CA LEU A 72 -10.18 8.50 12.63
C LEU A 72 -11.70 8.49 12.42
N VAL A 73 -12.19 7.67 11.49
CA VAL A 73 -13.63 7.49 11.23
C VAL A 73 -14.30 6.73 12.39
N CYS A 74 -13.64 5.73 12.95
CA CYS A 74 -14.12 4.99 14.12
C CYS A 74 -14.22 5.89 15.36
N GLN A 75 -13.26 6.81 15.53
CA GLN A 75 -13.27 7.83 16.58
C GLN A 75 -14.29 8.97 16.33
N GLY A 76 -14.89 9.05 15.13
CA GLY A 76 -15.80 10.14 14.75
C GLY A 76 -15.10 11.48 14.50
N LYS A 77 -13.78 11.48 14.31
CA LYS A 77 -12.98 12.68 13.98
C LYS A 77 -12.97 13.01 12.50
N LEU A 78 -13.40 12.06 11.66
CA LEU A 78 -13.44 12.17 10.22
C LEU A 78 -14.64 11.39 9.69
N THR A 79 -15.26 11.83 8.60
CA THR A 79 -16.23 11.06 7.83
C THR A 79 -15.79 10.93 6.38
N PHE A 80 -16.26 9.90 5.69
CA PHE A 80 -15.95 9.73 4.26
C PHE A 80 -16.54 10.85 3.38
N SER A 81 -17.55 11.57 3.88
CA SER A 81 -18.18 12.70 3.20
C SER A 81 -17.50 14.04 3.47
N ASP A 82 -16.64 14.14 4.48
CA ASP A 82 -15.98 15.41 4.81
C ASP A 82 -15.23 15.96 3.61
N ARG A 83 -15.30 17.27 3.45
CA ARG A 83 -14.64 17.98 2.34
C ARG A 83 -13.28 18.48 2.76
N LEU A 84 -12.36 18.56 1.80
CA LEU A 84 -11.08 19.24 2.01
C LEU A 84 -11.25 20.69 2.50
N ALA A 85 -12.36 21.33 2.11
CA ALA A 85 -12.67 22.68 2.55
C ALA A 85 -12.88 22.83 4.06
N GLU A 86 -13.46 21.82 4.68
CA GLU A 86 -13.77 21.80 6.11
C GLU A 86 -12.49 21.53 6.92
N ILE A 87 -11.55 20.77 6.35
CA ILE A 87 -10.31 20.38 7.02
C ILE A 87 -9.22 21.44 6.86
N PHE A 88 -9.10 22.07 5.69
CA PHE A 88 -8.05 23.04 5.37
C PHE A 88 -8.59 24.45 5.04
N PRO A 89 -9.44 25.08 5.87
CA PRO A 89 -10.07 26.36 5.54
C PRO A 89 -9.04 27.46 5.21
N ASP A 90 -7.92 27.49 5.93
CA ASP A 90 -6.88 28.53 5.81
C ASP A 90 -6.12 28.49 4.47
N MET A 91 -6.12 27.35 3.77
CA MET A 91 -5.39 27.20 2.51
C MET A 91 -6.25 27.41 1.28
N LEU A 92 -7.59 27.39 1.42
CA LEU A 92 -8.51 27.44 0.28
C LEU A 92 -8.64 28.81 -0.39
N ALA A 93 -8.18 29.88 0.27
CA ALA A 93 -8.20 31.21 -0.32
C ALA A 93 -7.26 31.29 -1.53
N ALA A 94 -6.14 30.56 -1.49
CA ALA A 94 -5.16 30.48 -2.57
C ALA A 94 -5.27 29.20 -3.41
N ALA A 95 -5.91 28.14 -2.90
CA ALA A 95 -6.03 26.86 -3.59
C ALA A 95 -6.91 26.92 -4.85
N HIS A 96 -6.73 25.96 -5.75
CA HIS A 96 -7.59 25.78 -6.92
C HIS A 96 -9.05 25.50 -6.48
N PRO A 97 -10.07 26.18 -7.03
CA PRO A 97 -11.45 26.09 -6.53
C PRO A 97 -12.03 24.68 -6.45
N ALA A 98 -11.65 23.81 -7.39
CA ALA A 98 -12.12 22.42 -7.44
C ALA A 98 -11.74 21.58 -6.20
N TRP A 99 -10.73 22.00 -5.42
CA TRP A 99 -10.36 21.33 -4.17
C TRP A 99 -11.45 21.36 -3.11
N ARG A 100 -12.27 22.42 -3.11
CA ARG A 100 -13.24 22.68 -2.03
C ARG A 100 -14.27 21.55 -1.91
N GLU A 101 -14.63 20.93 -3.04
CA GLU A 101 -15.65 19.89 -3.09
C GLU A 101 -15.09 18.46 -3.03
N ILE A 102 -13.76 18.29 -3.04
CA ILE A 102 -13.15 16.96 -2.93
C ILE A 102 -13.43 16.38 -1.55
N ARG A 103 -13.97 15.16 -1.52
CA ARG A 103 -14.31 14.42 -0.30
C ARG A 103 -13.26 13.36 0.05
N ILE A 104 -13.21 12.97 1.32
CA ILE A 104 -12.32 11.89 1.79
C ILE A 104 -12.52 10.59 1.00
N ALA A 105 -13.78 10.19 0.75
CA ALA A 105 -14.10 9.01 -0.05
C ALA A 105 -13.46 9.05 -1.44
N GLN A 106 -13.43 10.23 -2.07
CA GLN A 106 -12.90 10.43 -3.42
C GLN A 106 -11.37 10.37 -3.45
N LEU A 107 -10.69 10.73 -2.35
CA LEU A 107 -9.26 10.53 -2.22
C LEU A 107 -8.95 9.03 -2.06
N LEU A 108 -9.67 8.35 -1.17
CA LEU A 108 -9.47 6.92 -0.85
C LEU A 108 -9.70 5.99 -2.05
N ASN A 109 -10.69 6.29 -2.89
CA ASN A 109 -11.02 5.47 -4.07
C ASN A 109 -10.43 6.01 -5.37
N HIS A 110 -9.49 6.95 -5.30
CA HIS A 110 -8.85 7.57 -6.47
C HIS A 110 -9.78 8.33 -7.43
N CYS A 111 -10.94 8.79 -6.97
CA CYS A 111 -11.94 9.51 -7.76
C CYS A 111 -11.96 11.03 -7.50
N SER A 112 -10.85 11.62 -7.01
CA SER A 112 -10.75 13.06 -6.75
C SER A 112 -10.48 13.90 -8.00
N GLY A 113 -10.04 13.26 -9.09
CA GLY A 113 -9.59 13.94 -10.30
C GLY A 113 -8.20 14.57 -10.18
N LEU A 114 -7.49 14.41 -9.06
CA LEU A 114 -6.11 14.88 -8.94
C LEU A 114 -5.19 14.14 -9.93
N PRO A 115 -4.13 14.79 -10.42
CA PRO A 115 -3.14 14.13 -11.27
C PRO A 115 -2.57 12.87 -10.63
N ALA A 116 -2.26 11.87 -11.46
CA ALA A 116 -1.69 10.61 -11.00
C ALA A 116 -0.38 10.82 -10.22
N HIS A 117 0.52 11.62 -10.80
CA HIS A 117 1.84 11.93 -10.25
C HIS A 117 2.36 13.29 -10.77
N ARG A 118 3.21 13.93 -9.97
CA ARG A 118 4.00 15.12 -10.31
C ARG A 118 5.39 15.01 -9.67
N PRO A 119 6.47 15.43 -10.34
CA PRO A 119 7.83 15.32 -9.81
C PRO A 119 8.15 16.50 -8.85
N TYR A 120 7.40 16.62 -7.75
CA TYR A 120 7.58 17.71 -6.78
C TYR A 120 8.98 17.73 -6.16
N PHE A 121 9.62 16.56 -6.03
CA PHE A 121 10.99 16.43 -5.53
C PHE A 121 11.98 17.39 -6.22
N ASN A 122 11.80 17.70 -7.50
CA ASN A 122 12.65 18.66 -8.24
C ASN A 122 12.70 20.04 -7.57
N GLN A 123 11.58 20.50 -7.00
CA GLN A 123 11.49 21.78 -6.30
C GLN A 123 11.75 21.61 -4.81
N LEU A 124 11.26 20.53 -4.21
CA LEU A 124 11.37 20.30 -2.77
C LEU A 124 12.82 20.12 -2.32
N LEU A 125 13.67 19.49 -3.13
CA LEU A 125 15.08 19.26 -2.78
C LEU A 125 15.88 20.56 -2.60
N ALA A 126 15.47 21.65 -3.24
CA ALA A 126 16.08 22.97 -3.07
C ALA A 126 15.68 23.68 -1.76
N LEU A 127 14.68 23.15 -1.04
CA LEU A 127 14.18 23.72 0.22
C LEU A 127 14.77 23.00 1.44
N PRO A 128 14.91 23.68 2.59
CA PRO A 128 15.22 23.02 3.86
C PRO A 128 14.17 21.96 4.21
N GLN A 129 14.60 20.81 4.73
CA GLN A 129 13.70 19.67 5.02
C GLN A 129 12.48 20.07 5.87
N ALA A 130 12.68 20.93 6.87
CA ALA A 130 11.63 21.38 7.79
C ALA A 130 10.42 22.06 7.10
N VAL A 131 10.59 22.64 5.91
CA VAL A 131 9.49 23.34 5.20
C VAL A 131 8.92 22.55 4.02
N ARG A 132 9.48 21.38 3.68
CA ARG A 132 9.10 20.63 2.46
C ARG A 132 7.67 20.12 2.50
N LYS A 133 7.18 19.64 3.64
CA LYS A 133 5.77 19.20 3.79
C LYS A 133 4.79 20.34 3.51
N ALA A 134 5.02 21.51 4.12
CA ALA A 134 4.19 22.70 3.90
C ALA A 134 4.26 23.18 2.43
N ALA A 135 5.45 23.18 1.84
CA ALA A 135 5.63 23.53 0.42
C ALA A 135 4.90 22.56 -0.51
N LEU A 136 4.99 21.24 -0.26
CA LEU A 136 4.28 20.23 -1.04
C LEU A 136 2.78 20.40 -0.93
N LEU A 137 2.24 20.55 0.28
CA LEU A 137 0.81 20.76 0.49
C LEU A 137 0.30 21.98 -0.29
N ARG A 138 1.06 23.08 -0.29
CA ARG A 138 0.77 24.24 -1.13
C ARG A 138 0.81 23.91 -2.62
N MET A 139 1.84 23.22 -3.11
CA MET A 139 1.96 22.83 -4.52
C MET A 139 0.76 21.98 -4.97
N ILE A 140 0.40 20.95 -4.19
CA ILE A 140 -0.74 20.09 -4.53
C ILE A 140 -2.04 20.91 -4.53
N SER A 141 -2.22 21.83 -3.56
CA SER A 141 -3.41 22.71 -3.49
C SER A 141 -3.62 23.61 -4.70
N MET A 142 -2.56 23.88 -5.48
CA MET A 142 -2.61 24.67 -6.71
C MET A 142 -2.90 23.82 -7.96
N GLU A 143 -2.84 22.49 -7.88
CA GLU A 143 -3.08 21.63 -9.03
C GLU A 143 -4.53 21.73 -9.49
N ALA A 144 -4.71 21.98 -10.79
CA ALA A 144 -5.99 21.79 -11.44
C ALA A 144 -6.28 20.28 -11.57
N PRO A 145 -7.42 19.77 -11.07
CA PRO A 145 -7.82 18.39 -11.32
C PRO A 145 -7.95 18.13 -12.82
N VAL A 146 -7.50 16.96 -13.27
CA VAL A 146 -7.59 16.55 -14.68
C VAL A 146 -9.02 16.20 -15.09
N CYS A 147 -9.91 15.98 -14.13
CA CYS A 147 -11.35 15.89 -14.30
C CYS A 147 -12.06 16.31 -13.02
N ALA A 148 -13.38 16.52 -13.08
CA ALA A 148 -14.16 16.77 -11.88
C ALA A 148 -14.14 15.55 -10.92
N ALA A 149 -14.16 15.82 -9.62
CA ALA A 149 -14.24 14.77 -8.61
C ALA A 149 -15.52 13.94 -8.78
N GLY A 150 -15.44 12.62 -8.58
CA GLY A 150 -16.54 11.68 -8.79
C GLY A 150 -16.73 11.22 -10.24
N ARG A 151 -15.96 11.74 -11.22
CA ARG A 151 -16.10 11.36 -12.64
C ARG A 151 -15.26 10.15 -13.03
N ASN A 152 -13.95 10.18 -12.75
CA ASN A 152 -13.00 9.16 -13.20
C ASN A 152 -12.12 8.72 -12.04
N HIS A 153 -11.73 7.44 -12.05
CA HIS A 153 -10.80 6.87 -11.09
C HIS A 153 -9.38 6.87 -11.65
N ILE A 154 -8.55 7.75 -11.11
CA ILE A 154 -7.17 7.97 -11.53
C ILE A 154 -6.27 7.66 -10.35
N TYR A 155 -5.53 6.56 -10.45
CA TYR A 155 -4.57 6.16 -9.42
C TYR A 155 -3.58 7.30 -9.15
N SER A 156 -3.79 7.99 -8.03
CA SER A 156 -3.18 9.28 -7.70
C SER A 156 -2.42 9.22 -6.39
N ASP A 157 -1.12 9.46 -6.48
CA ASP A 157 -0.26 9.60 -5.31
C ASP A 157 -0.58 10.88 -4.54
N LEU A 158 -0.93 11.97 -5.25
CA LEU A 158 -1.31 13.25 -4.66
C LEU A 158 -2.50 13.08 -3.69
N GLY A 159 -3.50 12.29 -4.07
CA GLY A 159 -4.66 12.04 -3.21
C GLY A 159 -4.27 11.36 -1.89
N PHE A 160 -3.31 10.44 -1.92
CA PHE A 160 -2.83 9.77 -0.71
C PHE A 160 -1.83 10.59 0.09
N MET A 161 -1.00 11.42 -0.55
CA MET A 161 -0.21 12.43 0.15
C MET A 161 -1.12 13.34 0.98
N LEU A 162 -2.26 13.77 0.40
CA LEU A 162 -3.24 14.58 1.12
C LEU A 162 -3.90 13.85 2.28
N LEU A 163 -4.29 12.59 2.12
CA LEU A 163 -4.80 11.79 3.23
C LEU A 163 -3.78 11.72 4.37
N GLY A 164 -2.48 11.61 4.06
CA GLY A 164 -1.41 11.73 5.05
C GLY A 164 -1.45 13.08 5.79
N PHE A 165 -1.51 14.20 5.08
CA PHE A 165 -1.62 15.54 5.70
C PHE A 165 -2.90 15.74 6.50
N ILE A 166 -4.01 15.11 6.11
CA ILE A 166 -5.28 15.15 6.85
C ILE A 166 -5.11 14.43 8.19
N VAL A 167 -4.48 13.26 8.20
CA VAL A 167 -4.15 12.55 9.45
C VAL A 167 -3.30 13.45 10.35
N GLU A 168 -2.24 14.06 9.83
CA GLU A 168 -1.36 14.94 10.61
C GLU A 168 -2.12 16.16 11.17
N ARG A 169 -2.97 16.79 10.35
CA ARG A 169 -3.73 17.98 10.77
C ARG A 169 -4.78 17.67 11.84
N LEU A 170 -5.47 16.53 11.75
CA LEU A 170 -6.54 16.16 12.70
C LEU A 170 -6.00 15.59 14.02
N THR A 171 -4.74 15.12 14.03
CA THR A 171 -4.15 14.45 15.20
C THR A 171 -3.08 15.30 15.88
N GLY A 172 -2.41 16.19 15.15
CA GLY A 172 -1.23 16.90 15.61
C GLY A 172 0.04 16.04 15.67
N GLU A 173 -0.04 14.77 15.24
CA GLU A 173 1.07 13.81 15.19
C GLU A 173 1.56 13.66 13.74
N SER A 174 2.81 13.27 13.53
CA SER A 174 3.26 12.85 12.20
C SER A 174 2.56 11.54 11.78
N LEU A 175 2.40 11.31 10.47
CA LEU A 175 1.68 10.13 9.97
C LEU A 175 2.23 8.81 10.54
N ASP A 176 3.55 8.67 10.59
CA ASP A 176 4.24 7.49 11.13
C ASP A 176 4.00 7.30 12.63
N ALA A 177 4.02 8.38 13.42
CA ALA A 177 3.76 8.33 14.86
C ALA A 177 2.31 7.97 15.16
N TYR A 178 1.35 8.61 14.47
CA TYR A 178 -0.06 8.31 14.63
C TYR A 178 -0.37 6.88 14.23
N TRP A 179 0.09 6.43 13.06
CA TRP A 179 -0.13 5.07 12.60
C TRP A 179 0.49 4.04 13.56
N ARG A 180 1.71 4.29 14.03
CA ARG A 180 2.39 3.40 14.97
C ARG A 180 1.56 3.21 16.24
N ARG A 181 1.18 4.30 16.89
CA ARG A 181 0.42 4.30 18.16
C ARG A 181 -1.00 3.77 17.98
N ALA A 182 -1.69 4.22 16.93
CA ALA A 182 -3.13 3.98 16.77
C ALA A 182 -3.45 2.66 16.08
N VAL A 183 -2.51 2.09 15.33
CA VAL A 183 -2.69 0.85 14.57
C VAL A 183 -1.60 -0.17 14.90
N ALA A 184 -0.33 0.12 14.56
CA ALA A 184 0.72 -0.89 14.52
C ALA A 184 0.97 -1.56 15.89
N GLU A 185 1.06 -0.76 16.96
CA GLU A 185 1.30 -1.24 18.33
C GLU A 185 0.08 -1.97 18.91
N LYS A 186 -1.14 -1.56 18.55
CA LYS A 186 -2.37 -2.26 18.99
C LYS A 186 -2.44 -3.69 18.47
N ILE A 187 -1.83 -3.95 17.29
CA ILE A 187 -1.88 -5.26 16.63
C ILE A 187 -0.52 -5.98 16.62
N GLY A 188 0.49 -5.41 17.29
CA GLY A 188 1.81 -6.02 17.52
C GLY A 188 2.69 -6.15 16.27
N ILE A 189 2.57 -5.26 15.28
CA ILE A 189 3.33 -5.33 14.01
C ILE A 189 4.42 -4.26 13.90
N GLU A 190 4.58 -3.38 14.89
CA GLU A 190 5.40 -2.17 14.84
C GLU A 190 6.92 -2.41 14.68
N ASN A 191 7.38 -3.64 14.90
CA ASN A 191 8.77 -4.08 14.68
C ASN A 191 8.96 -4.78 13.32
N SER A 192 7.87 -5.12 12.65
CA SER A 192 7.87 -5.86 11.38
C SER A 192 7.44 -5.01 10.19
N LEU A 193 6.67 -3.94 10.44
CA LEU A 193 6.26 -2.89 9.52
C LEU A 193 6.61 -1.53 10.14
N PHE A 194 7.40 -0.71 9.44
CA PHE A 194 7.92 0.55 9.99
C PHE A 194 8.40 1.50 8.89
N PHE A 195 8.61 2.76 9.27
CA PHE A 195 9.34 3.73 8.46
C PHE A 195 10.81 3.70 8.88
N PRO A 196 11.77 3.42 7.97
CA PRO A 196 13.17 3.28 8.36
C PRO A 196 13.71 4.54 9.01
N ALA A 197 14.24 4.40 10.22
CA ALA A 197 15.26 5.30 10.76
C ALA A 197 16.64 4.81 10.31
N GLN A 198 17.65 5.67 10.32
CA GLN A 198 18.95 5.43 9.65
C GLN A 198 19.70 4.14 10.06
N ASP A 199 19.37 3.44 11.16
CA ASP A 199 20.32 2.49 11.78
C ASP A 199 19.80 1.12 12.30
N LYS A 200 18.64 0.58 11.89
CA LYS A 200 18.04 -0.54 12.68
C LYS A 200 17.49 -1.78 11.98
N HIS A 201 18.00 -2.29 10.85
CA HIS A 201 17.61 -3.63 10.39
C HIS A 201 18.77 -4.41 9.75
N PRO A 202 18.82 -5.76 9.89
CA PRO A 202 19.97 -6.55 9.48
C PRO A 202 20.20 -6.56 7.97
N THR A 203 19.13 -6.71 7.16
CA THR A 203 19.25 -6.78 5.68
C THR A 203 18.04 -6.16 4.98
N PHE A 204 18.27 -5.14 4.15
CA PHE A 204 17.25 -4.54 3.28
C PHE A 204 17.39 -5.05 1.84
N ALA A 205 16.27 -5.46 1.24
CA ALA A 205 16.23 -5.73 -0.19
C ALA A 205 16.39 -4.44 -1.01
N GLU A 206 17.27 -4.48 -2.01
CA GLU A 206 17.51 -3.35 -2.91
C GLU A 206 16.27 -3.04 -3.73
N SER A 207 15.77 -1.82 -3.66
CA SER A 207 14.64 -1.39 -4.45
C SER A 207 15.06 -0.75 -5.78
N GLY A 208 16.34 -0.51 -6.05
CA GLY A 208 16.80 0.05 -7.33
C GLY A 208 17.97 1.02 -7.17
N ILE A 209 18.22 1.83 -8.19
CA ILE A 209 19.26 2.86 -8.18
C ILE A 209 18.59 4.22 -8.24
N CYS A 210 18.99 5.14 -7.37
CA CYS A 210 18.52 6.51 -7.38
C CYS A 210 18.98 7.21 -8.68
N PRO A 211 18.05 7.74 -9.50
CA PRO A 211 18.41 8.27 -10.82
C PRO A 211 19.33 9.51 -10.76
N TRP A 212 19.34 10.25 -9.65
CA TRP A 212 20.20 11.44 -9.51
C TRP A 212 21.42 11.25 -8.61
N SER A 213 21.35 10.43 -7.56
CA SER A 213 22.54 10.18 -6.70
C SER A 213 23.36 8.99 -7.15
N GLN A 214 22.84 8.15 -8.06
CA GLN A 214 23.45 6.89 -8.50
C GLN A 214 23.70 5.88 -7.37
N GLN A 215 23.15 6.13 -6.18
CA GLN A 215 23.24 5.23 -5.05
C GLN A 215 22.19 4.13 -5.14
N ILE A 216 22.57 2.93 -4.68
CA ILE A 216 21.63 1.84 -4.48
C ILE A 216 20.66 2.21 -3.35
N LEU A 217 19.40 1.93 -3.58
CA LEU A 217 18.31 2.16 -2.65
C LEU A 217 18.07 0.89 -1.85
N ALA A 218 18.64 0.81 -0.66
CA ALA A 218 18.39 -0.24 0.32
C ALA A 218 18.19 0.44 1.69
N GLY A 219 17.07 0.17 2.36
CA GLY A 219 16.66 0.91 3.56
C GLY A 219 16.32 2.39 3.32
N THR A 220 16.36 2.82 2.06
CA THR A 220 15.99 4.17 1.60
C THR A 220 14.79 4.06 0.67
N VAL A 221 13.76 4.87 0.92
CA VAL A 221 12.52 4.88 0.14
C VAL A 221 12.80 5.07 -1.35
N HIS A 222 12.16 4.24 -2.18
CA HIS A 222 12.29 4.30 -3.63
C HIS A 222 11.65 5.54 -4.24
N ASP A 223 10.44 5.87 -3.78
CA ASP A 223 9.64 6.99 -4.29
C ASP A 223 10.31 8.35 -4.06
N ASP A 224 10.49 9.10 -5.15
CA ASP A 224 11.25 10.35 -5.17
C ASP A 224 10.61 11.45 -4.33
N ASN A 225 9.28 11.59 -4.41
CA ASN A 225 8.54 12.58 -3.64
C ASN A 225 8.61 12.25 -2.15
N CYS A 226 8.34 11.00 -1.76
CA CYS A 226 8.41 10.55 -0.38
C CYS A 226 9.82 10.70 0.20
N ARG A 227 10.85 10.26 -0.53
CA ARG A 227 12.25 10.43 -0.13
C ARG A 227 12.60 11.90 0.07
N SER A 228 12.12 12.80 -0.80
CA SER A 228 12.35 14.24 -0.65
C SER A 228 11.73 14.83 0.63
N LEU A 229 10.69 14.20 1.19
CA LEU A 229 10.03 14.60 2.45
C LEU A 229 10.69 14.00 3.72
N GLY A 230 11.77 13.23 3.57
CA GLY A 230 12.39 12.50 4.68
C GLY A 230 11.85 11.08 4.86
N GLY A 231 11.17 10.53 3.85
CA GLY A 231 10.80 9.11 3.79
C GLY A 231 9.44 8.74 4.40
N ILE A 232 8.64 9.72 4.82
CA ILE A 232 7.31 9.51 5.40
C ILE A 232 6.28 10.31 4.59
N ALA A 233 5.38 9.61 3.89
CA ALA A 233 4.27 10.20 3.14
C ALA A 233 3.09 9.23 3.04
N GLY A 234 1.89 9.75 2.76
CA GLY A 234 0.70 8.90 2.74
C GLY A 234 0.63 7.90 1.57
N HIS A 235 1.45 8.06 0.54
CA HIS A 235 1.42 7.21 -0.66
C HIS A 235 2.54 6.15 -0.72
N ALA A 236 3.61 6.33 0.05
CA ALA A 236 4.82 5.50 0.07
C ALA A 236 5.66 5.76 1.35
N GLY A 237 6.62 4.88 1.66
CA GLY A 237 7.56 5.07 2.78
C GLY A 237 7.59 3.91 3.78
N LEU A 238 6.58 3.05 3.76
CA LEU A 238 6.54 1.86 4.61
C LEU A 238 7.55 0.79 4.13
N PHE A 239 8.30 0.25 5.07
CA PHE A 239 9.15 -0.92 4.90
C PHE A 239 8.62 -2.05 5.78
N GLY A 240 8.98 -3.29 5.43
CA GLY A 240 8.63 -4.40 6.28
C GLY A 240 9.03 -5.78 5.79
N THR A 241 8.82 -6.75 6.67
CA THR A 241 9.04 -8.18 6.41
C THR A 241 7.79 -8.84 5.86
N LEU A 242 7.94 -10.05 5.30
CA LEU A 242 6.81 -10.87 4.89
C LEU A 242 5.85 -11.13 6.05
N THR A 243 6.39 -11.47 7.22
CA THR A 243 5.62 -11.74 8.43
C THR A 243 4.78 -10.54 8.85
N GLY A 244 5.33 -9.32 8.78
CA GLY A 244 4.59 -8.11 9.14
C GLY A 244 3.40 -7.84 8.24
N VAL A 245 3.57 -8.00 6.92
CA VAL A 245 2.46 -7.81 5.97
C VAL A 245 1.41 -8.93 6.13
N MET A 246 1.84 -10.18 6.35
CA MET A 246 0.91 -11.29 6.63
C MET A 246 0.10 -11.05 7.91
N ALA A 247 0.73 -10.57 8.99
CA ALA A 247 0.05 -10.23 10.23
C ALA A 247 -0.98 -9.10 10.04
N ALA A 248 -0.65 -8.07 9.24
CA ALA A 248 -1.62 -7.04 8.88
C ALA A 248 -2.80 -7.60 8.07
N CYS A 249 -2.56 -8.53 7.13
CA CYS A 249 -3.63 -9.20 6.39
C CYS A 249 -4.52 -10.07 7.30
N ASP A 250 -3.93 -10.77 8.26
CA ASP A 250 -4.66 -11.62 9.19
C ASP A 250 -5.48 -10.78 10.18
N TRP A 251 -4.96 -9.64 10.63
CA TRP A 251 -5.73 -8.68 11.41
C TRP A 251 -6.90 -8.08 10.62
N LEU A 252 -6.68 -7.67 9.37
CA LEU A 252 -7.76 -7.19 8.49
C LEU A 252 -8.86 -8.23 8.30
N LEU A 253 -8.47 -9.50 8.12
CA LEU A 253 -9.42 -10.62 8.02
C LEU A 253 -10.20 -10.82 9.32
N ALA A 254 -9.53 -10.80 10.48
CA ALA A 254 -10.18 -10.92 11.77
C ALA A 254 -11.20 -9.78 11.97
N LEU A 255 -10.78 -8.53 11.75
CA LEU A 255 -11.65 -7.36 11.89
C LEU A 255 -12.83 -7.38 10.92
N TRP A 256 -12.65 -7.88 9.69
CA TRP A 256 -13.74 -8.01 8.71
C TRP A 256 -14.86 -8.94 9.18
N HIS A 257 -14.50 -10.04 9.87
CA HIS A 257 -15.44 -11.03 10.41
C HIS A 257 -15.91 -10.70 11.83
N ASP A 258 -15.39 -9.65 12.43
CA ASP A 258 -15.81 -9.18 13.75
C ASP A 258 -17.12 -8.36 13.69
N THR A 259 -17.59 -7.97 14.85
CA THR A 259 -18.80 -7.17 15.06
C THR A 259 -18.44 -5.76 15.55
N GLY A 260 -19.43 -4.87 15.58
CA GLY A 260 -19.24 -3.50 16.07
C GLY A 260 -18.71 -2.52 15.01
N ARG A 261 -18.51 -1.28 15.47
CA ARG A 261 -18.29 -0.12 14.59
C ARG A 261 -17.03 -0.24 13.73
N GLU A 262 -15.92 -0.71 14.29
CA GLU A 262 -14.66 -0.83 13.54
C GLU A 262 -14.79 -1.82 12.37
N ALA A 263 -15.43 -2.96 12.62
CA ALA A 263 -15.74 -3.96 11.60
C ALA A 263 -16.72 -3.42 10.54
N GLU A 264 -17.74 -2.66 10.94
CA GLU A 264 -18.68 -2.01 10.01
C GLU A 264 -18.01 -1.00 9.09
N VAL A 265 -17.14 -0.14 9.64
CA VAL A 265 -16.37 0.84 8.87
C VAL A 265 -15.43 0.12 7.91
N LEU A 266 -14.69 -0.90 8.37
CA LEU A 266 -13.85 -1.71 7.49
C LEU A 266 -14.69 -2.37 6.38
N ARG A 267 -15.86 -2.91 6.73
CA ARG A 267 -16.77 -3.55 5.78
C ARG A 267 -17.22 -2.60 4.67
N ASN A 268 -17.52 -1.36 5.03
CA ASN A 268 -17.81 -0.31 4.05
C ASN A 268 -16.59 0.02 3.20
N MET A 269 -15.39 0.08 3.80
CA MET A 269 -14.17 0.44 3.10
C MET A 269 -13.72 -0.60 2.07
N CYS A 270 -13.92 -1.90 2.31
CA CYS A 270 -13.54 -2.93 1.33
C CYS A 270 -14.62 -3.19 0.25
N LYS A 271 -15.75 -2.46 0.27
CA LYS A 271 -16.78 -2.58 -0.77
C LYS A 271 -16.31 -1.88 -2.06
N PRO A 272 -16.30 -2.56 -3.22
CA PRO A 272 -15.98 -1.91 -4.48
C PRO A 272 -17.00 -0.82 -4.82
N VAL A 273 -16.49 0.30 -5.32
CA VAL A 273 -17.30 1.38 -5.88
C VAL A 273 -17.91 0.89 -7.19
N SER A 274 -19.22 1.10 -7.35
CA SER A 274 -20.00 0.63 -8.51
C SER A 274 -19.33 0.97 -9.83
N GLY A 275 -19.15 -0.04 -10.69
CA GLY A 275 -18.54 0.11 -12.01
C GLY A 275 -17.01 0.17 -12.03
N THR A 276 -16.35 -0.07 -10.88
CA THR A 276 -14.89 -0.05 -10.77
C THR A 276 -14.37 -1.18 -9.89
N SER A 277 -13.05 -1.39 -9.86
CA SER A 277 -12.40 -2.27 -8.89
C SER A 277 -12.01 -1.56 -7.59
N TRP A 278 -12.02 -0.23 -7.56
CA TRP A 278 -11.57 0.52 -6.39
C TRP A 278 -12.53 0.39 -5.21
N CYS A 279 -11.97 0.14 -4.03
CA CYS A 279 -12.65 0.30 -2.75
C CYS A 279 -12.15 1.58 -2.07
N LEU A 280 -12.56 1.85 -0.83
CA LEU A 280 -12.00 2.98 -0.06
C LEU A 280 -10.64 2.58 0.50
N GLY A 281 -9.58 2.92 -0.24
CA GLY A 281 -8.20 2.71 0.19
C GLY A 281 -7.60 1.36 -0.17
N PHE A 282 -8.35 0.53 -0.90
CA PHE A 282 -7.94 -0.77 -1.43
C PHE A 282 -8.37 -0.90 -2.90
N ASP A 283 -7.87 -1.93 -3.59
CA ASP A 283 -8.35 -2.39 -4.88
C ASP A 283 -9.07 -3.75 -4.73
N SER A 284 -9.80 -4.18 -5.75
CA SER A 284 -10.48 -5.48 -5.80
C SER A 284 -10.21 -6.19 -7.14
N PRO A 285 -10.45 -7.51 -7.25
CA PRO A 285 -10.19 -8.23 -8.50
C PRO A 285 -10.99 -7.64 -9.67
N SER A 286 -10.28 -7.26 -10.73
CA SER A 286 -10.81 -6.48 -11.86
C SER A 286 -11.05 -7.32 -13.13
N GLY A 287 -11.36 -8.61 -12.97
CA GLY A 287 -11.56 -9.56 -14.07
C GLY A 287 -10.31 -10.39 -14.43
N PRO A 288 -10.32 -11.12 -15.56
CA PRO A 288 -9.30 -12.12 -15.92
C PRO A 288 -7.87 -11.56 -16.02
N ASP A 289 -7.74 -10.29 -16.39
CA ASP A 289 -6.45 -9.62 -16.53
C ASP A 289 -5.93 -9.00 -15.23
N SER A 290 -6.69 -9.09 -14.13
CA SER A 290 -6.31 -8.51 -12.85
C SER A 290 -4.97 -9.05 -12.35
N ALA A 291 -4.15 -8.20 -11.74
CA ALA A 291 -2.88 -8.61 -11.15
C ALA A 291 -3.04 -9.63 -9.99
N SER A 292 -4.25 -9.79 -9.45
CA SER A 292 -4.60 -10.86 -8.50
C SER A 292 -4.67 -12.26 -9.14
N GLY A 293 -4.60 -12.37 -10.46
CA GLY A 293 -4.94 -13.60 -11.15
C GLY A 293 -6.46 -13.84 -11.19
N GLN A 294 -6.87 -14.98 -11.74
CA GLN A 294 -8.27 -15.30 -12.07
C GLN A 294 -9.05 -15.93 -10.91
N TYR A 295 -8.37 -16.37 -9.85
CA TYR A 295 -8.99 -17.15 -8.79
C TYR A 295 -9.49 -16.32 -7.61
N PHE A 296 -9.04 -15.08 -7.41
CA PHE A 296 -9.63 -14.18 -6.41
C PHE A 296 -11.01 -13.69 -6.87
N ARG A 297 -11.96 -13.58 -5.94
CA ARG A 297 -13.34 -13.18 -6.23
C ARG A 297 -13.86 -12.23 -5.17
N VAL A 298 -14.75 -11.33 -5.54
CA VAL A 298 -15.41 -10.47 -4.54
C VAL A 298 -16.22 -11.33 -3.55
N PRO A 299 -16.19 -11.03 -2.24
CA PRO A 299 -15.44 -9.94 -1.61
C PRO A 299 -13.95 -10.29 -1.44
N SER A 300 -13.08 -9.53 -2.11
CA SER A 300 -11.63 -9.59 -1.98
C SER A 300 -11.07 -8.18 -2.06
N VAL A 301 -9.99 -7.92 -1.32
CA VAL A 301 -9.24 -6.66 -1.39
C VAL A 301 -7.75 -6.90 -1.50
N GLY A 302 -7.07 -5.98 -2.13
CA GLY A 302 -5.62 -6.01 -2.27
C GLY A 302 -5.05 -4.68 -2.69
N HIS A 303 -3.75 -4.67 -2.95
CA HIS A 303 -3.08 -3.52 -3.53
C HIS A 303 -1.74 -3.93 -4.14
N LEU A 304 -1.25 -3.13 -5.08
CA LEU A 304 0.05 -3.31 -5.72
C LEU A 304 1.05 -2.26 -5.24
N GLY A 305 2.31 -2.64 -5.11
CA GLY A 305 3.45 -1.77 -4.83
C GLY A 305 4.35 -1.61 -6.06
N PHE A 306 4.97 -0.44 -6.21
CA PHE A 306 5.81 -0.11 -7.36
C PHE A 306 7.07 -1.00 -7.44
N THR A 307 7.68 -1.30 -6.30
CA THR A 307 8.87 -2.16 -6.14
C THR A 307 8.60 -3.63 -6.49
N GLY A 308 7.35 -3.99 -6.78
CA GLY A 308 6.92 -5.32 -7.16
C GLY A 308 6.10 -6.02 -6.07
N THR A 309 6.08 -5.47 -4.85
CA THR A 309 5.27 -5.96 -3.73
C THR A 309 3.77 -5.95 -4.05
N SER A 310 2.99 -6.81 -3.41
CA SER A 310 1.53 -6.84 -3.50
C SER A 310 0.96 -7.75 -2.41
N PHE A 311 -0.30 -7.55 -2.05
CA PHE A 311 -1.07 -8.53 -1.29
C PHE A 311 -2.50 -8.59 -1.80
N TRP A 312 -3.15 -9.74 -1.58
CA TRP A 312 -4.57 -9.95 -1.82
C TRP A 312 -5.17 -10.80 -0.71
N ILE A 313 -6.38 -10.43 -0.30
CA ILE A 313 -7.16 -11.07 0.75
C ILE A 313 -8.51 -11.46 0.14
N ASP A 314 -8.81 -12.74 0.13
CA ASP A 314 -10.15 -13.25 -0.11
C ASP A 314 -10.90 -13.25 1.23
N LEU A 315 -11.73 -12.24 1.43
CA LEU A 315 -12.45 -12.00 2.67
C LEU A 315 -13.48 -13.11 2.93
N GLY A 316 -14.09 -13.63 1.85
CA GLY A 316 -15.11 -14.68 1.94
C GLY A 316 -14.54 -16.06 2.25
N ARG A 317 -13.39 -16.42 1.68
CA ARG A 317 -12.70 -17.69 1.92
C ARG A 317 -11.67 -17.62 3.06
N ARG A 318 -11.45 -16.43 3.64
CA ARG A 318 -10.48 -16.13 4.70
C ARG A 318 -9.03 -16.47 4.32
N ILE A 319 -8.69 -16.32 3.04
CA ILE A 319 -7.36 -16.60 2.49
C ILE A 319 -6.63 -15.28 2.22
N SER A 320 -5.38 -15.16 2.64
CA SER A 320 -4.50 -14.05 2.27
C SER A 320 -3.26 -14.55 1.56
N VAL A 321 -2.77 -13.79 0.57
CA VAL A 321 -1.53 -14.06 -0.16
C VAL A 321 -0.76 -12.76 -0.25
N VAL A 322 0.51 -12.79 0.16
CA VAL A 322 1.44 -11.66 0.16
C VAL A 322 2.63 -12.02 -0.71
N LEU A 323 2.96 -11.16 -1.68
CA LEU A 323 4.13 -11.29 -2.52
C LEU A 323 5.01 -10.05 -2.34
N LEU A 324 6.18 -10.21 -1.72
CA LEU A 324 7.21 -9.18 -1.63
C LEU A 324 8.35 -9.53 -2.58
N THR A 325 8.81 -8.53 -3.34
CA THR A 325 9.84 -8.69 -4.35
C THR A 325 10.47 -7.34 -4.65
N ASN A 326 11.60 -7.34 -5.36
CA ASN A 326 12.40 -6.16 -5.64
C ASN A 326 12.63 -5.93 -7.15
N ARG A 327 11.54 -5.92 -7.92
CA ARG A 327 11.56 -5.86 -9.40
C ARG A 327 12.47 -4.76 -9.96
N THR A 328 12.40 -3.59 -9.36
CA THR A 328 12.90 -2.32 -9.89
C THR A 328 14.42 -2.26 -10.10
N ILE A 329 15.18 -3.29 -9.70
CA ILE A 329 16.61 -3.44 -10.03
C ILE A 329 16.88 -3.84 -11.49
N TYR A 330 15.92 -4.44 -12.21
CA TYR A 330 16.15 -4.97 -13.57
C TYR A 330 15.46 -4.17 -14.69
N SER A 331 14.29 -3.57 -14.44
CA SER A 331 13.56 -2.81 -15.46
C SER A 331 12.39 -2.00 -14.87
N TRP A 332 12.08 -0.86 -15.51
CA TRP A 332 10.92 -0.03 -15.25
C TRP A 332 9.64 -0.50 -15.99
N ASP A 333 9.71 -1.48 -16.91
CA ASP A 333 8.52 -2.00 -17.62
C ASP A 333 7.65 -2.84 -16.68
N ARG A 334 6.37 -2.41 -16.54
CA ARG A 334 5.36 -3.02 -15.67
C ARG A 334 4.68 -4.25 -16.28
N ARG A 335 4.68 -4.42 -17.61
CA ARG A 335 3.94 -5.54 -18.26
C ARG A 335 4.45 -6.92 -17.82
N PRO A 336 5.77 -7.17 -17.74
CA PRO A 336 6.29 -8.42 -17.19
C PRO A 336 5.88 -8.67 -15.73
N LEU A 337 5.73 -7.61 -14.93
CA LEU A 337 5.43 -7.70 -13.50
C LEU A 337 3.98 -8.14 -13.24
N ASN A 338 3.00 -7.61 -13.99
CA ASN A 338 1.62 -8.05 -13.80
C ASN A 338 1.42 -9.51 -14.23
N CYS A 339 2.06 -9.93 -15.34
CA CYS A 339 2.06 -11.35 -15.74
C CYS A 339 2.70 -12.24 -14.66
N PHE A 340 3.80 -11.80 -14.05
CA PHE A 340 4.44 -12.51 -12.96
C PHE A 340 3.54 -12.63 -11.72
N ARG A 341 2.95 -11.53 -11.26
CA ARG A 341 2.00 -11.52 -10.15
C ARG A 341 0.85 -12.49 -10.40
N ARG A 342 0.21 -12.41 -11.57
CA ARG A 342 -0.87 -13.33 -11.96
C ARG A 342 -0.44 -14.78 -11.86
N ALA A 343 0.71 -15.13 -12.42
CA ALA A 343 1.22 -16.50 -12.38
C ALA A 343 1.46 -16.99 -10.93
N ILE A 344 2.01 -16.15 -10.06
CA ILE A 344 2.21 -16.48 -8.64
C ILE A 344 0.87 -16.66 -7.92
N TYR A 345 -0.04 -15.68 -8.04
CA TYR A 345 -1.34 -15.75 -7.36
C TYR A 345 -2.20 -16.90 -7.89
N ASP A 346 -2.18 -17.18 -9.19
CA ASP A 346 -2.91 -18.33 -9.75
C ASP A 346 -2.32 -19.67 -9.29
N CYS A 347 -0.99 -19.79 -9.25
CA CYS A 347 -0.32 -20.99 -8.72
C CYS A 347 -0.76 -21.30 -7.28
N VAL A 348 -0.89 -20.26 -6.45
CA VAL A 348 -1.35 -20.39 -5.06
C VAL A 348 -2.86 -20.65 -4.99
N MET A 349 -3.67 -19.77 -5.60
CA MET A 349 -5.12 -19.75 -5.38
C MET A 349 -5.88 -20.88 -6.07
N ARG A 350 -5.33 -21.46 -7.15
CA ARG A 350 -5.89 -22.66 -7.80
C ARG A 350 -6.04 -23.84 -6.84
N ARG A 351 -5.23 -23.91 -5.78
CA ARG A 351 -5.33 -24.95 -4.73
C ARG A 351 -6.63 -24.85 -3.92
N PHE A 352 -7.26 -23.69 -3.92
CA PHE A 352 -8.49 -23.40 -3.19
C PHE A 352 -9.69 -23.26 -4.14
N GLU A 353 -9.55 -23.69 -5.39
CA GLU A 353 -10.68 -23.79 -6.32
C GLU A 353 -11.72 -24.79 -5.78
N GLY A 354 -12.99 -24.40 -5.82
CA GLY A 354 -14.10 -25.21 -5.29
C GLY A 354 -14.35 -25.08 -3.78
N ARG A 355 -13.50 -24.40 -2.99
CA ARG A 355 -13.81 -24.10 -1.59
C ARG A 355 -14.94 -23.06 -1.50
N PRO A 356 -16.04 -23.33 -0.78
CA PRO A 356 -17.08 -22.34 -0.54
C PRO A 356 -16.56 -21.22 0.36
N ALA A 357 -17.21 -20.05 0.32
CA ALA A 357 -16.99 -19.01 1.32
C ALA A 357 -17.26 -19.60 2.72
N SER A 358 -16.39 -19.31 3.69
CA SER A 358 -16.62 -19.72 5.07
C SER A 358 -17.90 -19.03 5.56
N ARG A 359 -18.84 -19.82 6.10
CA ARG A 359 -20.04 -19.24 6.73
C ARG A 359 -19.58 -18.37 7.92
N PRO A 360 -20.22 -17.19 8.13
CA PRO A 360 -19.84 -16.27 9.19
C PRO A 360 -19.83 -16.95 10.55
#